data_AF-A0A317X3A2-F1
#
_entry.id   AF-A0A317X3A2-F1
#
_cell.length_a   1.000
_cell.length_b   1.000
_cell.length_c   1.000
_cell.angle_alpha   90.00
_cell.angle_beta   90.00
_cell.angle_gamma   90.00
#
_symmetry.space_group_name_H-M   'P 1'
#
loop_
_entity.id
_entity.type
_entity.pdbx_description
1 polymer ?
#
loop_
_entity_poly.entity_id
_entity_poly.type
_entity_poly.pdbx_seq_one_letter_code
_entity_poly.pdbx_strand_id
1 'polypeptide(L)' 'SPAEVSILFIFKKNNNLYFYIDYRDLNKIFIKNYYFLSLILKILNRISESIYFLKINIKNIYY' A
#
# COMPACT_ATOMS: atom_id res chain seq x y z
N SER A 1 -0.73 -25.18 -4.59
CA SER A 1 -1.16 -24.19 -5.60
C SER A 1 -0.36 -24.46 -6.88
N PRO A 2 -0.93 -24.32 -8.09
CA PRO A 2 -0.18 -24.47 -9.34
C PRO A 2 0.79 -23.33 -9.62
N ALA A 3 0.69 -22.22 -8.88
CA ALA A 3 1.64 -21.11 -8.91
C ALA A 3 2.52 -21.12 -7.66
N GLU A 4 3.83 -20.97 -7.87
CA GLU A 4 4.84 -20.85 -6.82
C GLU A 4 5.22 -19.38 -6.64
N VAL A 5 5.43 -18.97 -5.39
CA VAL A 5 5.79 -17.58 -5.05
C VAL A 5 6.84 -17.62 -3.95
N SER A 6 7.89 -16.81 -4.10
CA SER A 6 8.95 -16.72 -3.11
C SER A 6 8.48 -16.00 -1.85
N ILE A 7 8.92 -16.49 -0.70
CA ILE A 7 8.70 -15.86 0.61
C ILE A 7 10.01 -15.24 1.07
N LEU A 8 9.92 -14.01 1.58
CA LEU A 8 11.03 -13.24 2.09
C LEU A 8 10.76 -12.84 3.54
N PHE A 9 11.81 -12.81 4.35
CA PHE A 9 11.76 -12.23 5.68
C PHE A 9 12.56 -10.92 5.71
N ILE A 10 11.89 -9.84 6.07
CA ILE A 10 12.47 -8.49 6.08
C ILE A 10 12.63 -8.03 7.51
N PHE A 11 13.87 -7.78 7.93
CA PHE A 11 14.16 -7.15 9.21
C PHE A 11 13.95 -5.63 9.12
N LYS A 12 13.17 -5.07 10.06
CA LYS A 12 12.89 -3.63 10.13
C LYS A 12 13.59 -3.00 11.33
N LYS A 13 13.68 -1.65 11.31
CA LYS A 13 14.34 -0.86 12.36
C LYS A 13 13.77 -1.03 13.77
N ASN A 14 12.54 -1.51 13.89
CA ASN A 14 11.91 -1.85 15.17
C ASN A 14 12.29 -3.26 15.68
N ASN A 15 13.34 -3.87 15.11
CA ASN A 15 13.82 -5.22 15.39
C ASN A 15 12.81 -6.35 15.11
N ASN A 16 11.72 -6.05 14.41
CA ASN A 16 10.73 -7.04 14.02
C ASN A 16 11.08 -7.64 12.65
N LEU A 17 10.85 -8.94 12.54
CA LEU A 17 10.92 -9.69 11.28
C LEU A 17 9.53 -9.71 10.63
N TYR A 18 9.43 -9.26 9.39
CA TYR A 18 8.19 -9.25 8.64
C TYR A 18 8.21 -10.32 7.55
N PHE A 19 7.16 -11.12 7.52
CA PHE A 19 6.87 -12.05 6.43
C PHE A 19 6.39 -11.27 5.21
N TYR A 20 7.04 -11.49 4.06
CA TYR A 20 6.73 -10.81 2.80
C TYR A 20 6.61 -11.84 1.68
N ILE A 21 5.52 -11.77 0.91
CA ILE A 21 5.32 -12.61 -0.26
C ILE A 21 5.78 -11.82 -1.49
N ASP A 22 6.68 -12.39 -2.28
CA ASP A 22 7.24 -11.75 -3.47
C ASP A 22 6.31 -11.87 -4.69
N TYR A 23 5.36 -10.94 -4.80
CA TYR A 23 4.39 -10.92 -5.90
C TYR A 23 4.93 -10.44 -7.26
N ARG A 24 6.25 -10.26 -7.44
CA ARG A 24 6.79 -9.64 -8.67
C ARG A 24 6.39 -10.37 -9.95
N ASP A 25 6.52 -11.69 -9.98
CA ASP A 25 6.18 -12.48 -11.17
C ASP A 25 4.66 -12.59 -11.37
N LEU A 26 3.91 -12.70 -10.27
CA LEU A 26 2.44 -12.64 -10.32
C LEU A 26 1.93 -11.30 -10.87
N ASN A 27 2.51 -10.18 -10.45
CA ASN A 27 2.12 -8.84 -10.89
C ASN A 27 2.35 -8.58 -12.39
N LYS A 28 3.18 -9.38 -13.06
CA LYS A 28 3.37 -9.31 -14.52
C LYS A 28 2.23 -10.00 -15.28
N ILE A 29 1.63 -11.02 -14.68
CA ILE A 29 0.57 -11.83 -15.28
C ILE A 29 -0.80 -11.17 -15.07
N PHE A 30 -0.98 -10.47 -13.95
CA PHE A 30 -2.26 -9.82 -13.63
C PHE A 30 -2.61 -8.66 -14.57
N ILE A 31 -3.87 -8.64 -15.03
CA ILE A 31 -4.46 -7.47 -15.69
C ILE A 31 -4.63 -6.38 -14.63
N LYS A 32 -3.98 -5.24 -14.84
CA LYS A 32 -4.01 -4.11 -13.92
C LYS A 32 -5.35 -3.37 -14.04
N ASN A 33 -6.10 -3.31 -12.93
CA ASN A 33 -7.29 -2.48 -12.82
C ASN A 33 -6.87 -1.06 -12.39
N TYR A 34 -6.55 -0.21 -13.37
CA TYR A 34 -6.11 1.16 -13.10
C TYR A 34 -7.28 2.04 -12.66
N TYR A 35 -7.16 2.61 -11.47
CA TYR A 35 -8.05 3.66 -10.96
C TYR A 35 -7.25 4.94 -10.73
N PHE A 36 -7.91 6.09 -10.88
CA PHE A 36 -7.28 7.38 -10.63
C PHE A 36 -7.00 7.55 -9.14
N LEU A 37 -5.73 7.43 -8.75
CA LEU A 37 -5.29 7.86 -7.45
C LEU A 37 -5.06 9.37 -7.46
N SER A 38 -5.72 10.10 -6.56
CA SER A 38 -5.54 11.54 -6.47
C SER A 38 -4.14 11.87 -5.96
N LEU A 39 -3.42 12.71 -6.70
CA LEU A 39 -2.12 13.23 -6.27
C LEU A 39 -2.27 13.95 -4.92
N ILE A 40 -1.36 13.69 -3.98
CA ILE A 40 -1.46 14.26 -2.63
C ILE A 40 -1.53 15.79 -2.63
N LEU A 41 -0.79 16.46 -3.52
CA LEU A 41 -0.85 17.91 -3.72
C LEU A 41 -2.24 18.38 -4.16
N LYS A 42 -2.92 17.63 -5.02
CA LYS A 42 -4.28 17.96 -5.46
C LYS A 42 -5.28 17.85 -4.31
N ILE A 43 -5.10 16.88 -3.42
CA ILE A 43 -5.92 16.73 -2.21
C ILE A 43 -5.65 17.90 -1.26
N LEU A 44 -4.38 18.25 -1.03
CA LEU A 44 -3.98 19.36 -0.15
C LEU A 44 -4.50 20.71 -0.64
N ASN A 45 -4.42 20.99 -1.94
CA ASN A 45 -4.97 22.23 -2.52
C ASN A 45 -6.48 22.34 -2.35
N ARG A 46 -7.22 21.22 -2.26
CA ARG A 46 -8.68 21.25 -2.02
C ARG A 46 -9.04 21.60 -0.59
N ILE A 47 -8.13 21.40 0.34
CA ILE A 47 -8.37 21.58 1.78
C ILE A 47 -7.50 22.72 2.36
N SER A 48 -6.85 23.52 1.51
CA SER A 48 -5.94 24.58 1.97
C SER A 48 -6.64 25.69 2.74
N GLU A 49 -7.93 25.91 2.49
CA GLU A 49 -8.73 26.95 3.15
C GLU A 49 -9.52 26.42 4.36
N SER A 50 -9.49 25.10 4.63
CA SER A 50 -10.19 24.56 5.79
C SER A 50 -9.43 24.84 7.09
N ILE A 51 -10.16 25.20 8.13
CA ILE A 51 -9.60 25.63 9.43
C ILE A 51 -9.45 24.43 10.38
N TYR A 52 -10.32 23.43 10.26
CA TYR A 52 -10.34 22.24 11.11
C TYR A 52 -10.19 20.98 10.26
N PHE A 53 -9.34 20.06 10.72
CA PHE A 53 -9.05 18.81 10.05
C PHE A 53 -9.24 17.63 10.98
N LEU A 54 -9.77 16.52 10.44
CA LEU A 54 -9.81 15.23 11.11
C LEU A 54 -9.03 14.22 10.28
N LYS A 55 -8.04 13.58 10.90
CA LYS A 55 -7.26 12.50 10.29
C LYS A 55 -7.67 11.16 10.91
N ILE A 56 -8.28 10.30 10.10
CA ILE A 56 -8.61 8.94 10.48
C ILE A 56 -7.58 8.00 9.86
N ASN A 57 -6.98 7.14 10.68
CA ASN A 57 -6.07 6.10 10.21
C ASN A 57 -6.73 4.73 10.41
N ILE A 58 -7.09 4.07 9.32
CA ILE A 58 -7.66 2.72 9.35
C ILE A 58 -6.49 1.74 9.47
N LYS A 59 -6.48 0.93 10.53
CA LYS A 59 -5.52 -0.18 10.68
C LYS A 59 -6.02 -1.38 9.88
N ASN A 60 -5.11 -2.18 9.35
CA ASN A 60 -5.42 -3.42 8.62
C ASN A 60 -6.36 -3.24 7.42
N ILE A 61 -6.14 -2.22 6.59
CA ILE A 61 -6.96 -2.00 5.37
C ILE A 61 -6.86 -3.17 4.39
N TYR A 62 -5.72 -3.85 4.38
CA TYR A 62 -5.39 -4.93 3.45
C TYR A 62 -5.35 -6.32 4.09
N TYR A 63 -5.43 -6.38 5.43
CA TYR A 63 -5.35 -7.62 6.21
C TYR A 63 -6.72 -7.91 6.81
#